data_AF-A0AB39S2I7-F1
#
_entry.id   AF-A0AB39S2I7-F1
#
_cell.length_a   1.000
_cell.length_b   1.000
_cell.length_c   1.000
_cell.angle_alpha   90.00
_cell.angle_beta   90.00
_cell.angle_gamma   90.00
#
_symmetry.space_group_name_H-M   'P 1'
#
loop_
_entity.id
_entity.type
_entity.pdbx_description
1 polymer ?
#
loop_
_entity_poly.entity_id
_entity_poly.type
_entity_poly.pdbx_seq_one_letter_code
_entity_poly.pdbx_strand_id
1 'polypeptide(L)' 'MSAAETEYPIHPAMRPRVSVEELLAAKNVQPIRSLDDLKADTFESDEEVEEFIAFTYAERHRDLA' A
#
# COMPACT_ATOMS: atom_id res chain seq x y z
N MET A 1 7.50 -19.86 -28.85
CA MET A 1 6.90 -18.65 -29.44
C MET A 1 6.30 -17.87 -28.28
N SER A 2 6.79 -16.65 -28.11
CA SER A 2 6.79 -15.83 -26.90
C SER A 2 5.41 -15.52 -26.32
N ALA A 3 5.35 -15.51 -24.99
CA ALA A 3 4.26 -14.92 -24.23
C ALA A 3 4.05 -13.48 -24.69
N ALA A 4 2.81 -13.11 -24.96
CA ALA A 4 2.44 -11.73 -25.22
C ALA A 4 2.93 -10.88 -24.04
N GLU A 5 3.88 -9.99 -24.32
CA GLU A 5 4.23 -8.87 -23.46
C GLU A 5 2.94 -8.09 -23.21
N THR A 6 2.32 -8.31 -22.05
CA THR A 6 1.34 -7.38 -21.53
C THR A 6 2.10 -6.12 -21.16
N GLU A 7 2.26 -5.25 -22.15
CA GLU A 7 2.62 -3.85 -21.96
C GLU A 7 1.50 -3.22 -21.12
N TYR A 8 1.67 -3.28 -19.80
CA TYR A 8 0.81 -2.55 -18.88
C TYR A 8 0.97 -1.07 -19.22
N PRO A 9 -0.10 -0.37 -19.64
CA PRO A 9 0.01 1.06 -19.83
C PRO A 9 0.53 1.66 -18.53
N ILE A 10 1.61 2.43 -18.58
CA ILE A 10 2.00 3.32 -17.47
C ILE A 10 0.87 4.35 -17.36
N HIS A 11 -0.19 4.00 -16.65
CA HIS A 11 -1.25 4.95 -16.34
C HIS A 11 -0.59 6.02 -15.47
N PRO A 12 -0.53 7.30 -15.91
CA PRO A 12 -0.10 8.35 -14.99
C PRO A 12 -1.00 8.23 -13.76
N ALA A 13 -0.40 8.12 -12.57
CA ALA A 13 -1.13 7.93 -11.33
C ALA A 13 -2.27 8.93 -11.32
N MET A 14 -3.50 8.41 -11.50
CA MET A 14 -4.65 9.22 -11.81
C MET A 14 -4.91 10.03 -10.55
N ARG A 15 -4.38 11.26 -10.50
CA ARG A 15 -4.45 12.06 -9.29
C ARG A 15 -5.93 12.19 -8.96
N PRO A 16 -6.33 11.85 -7.73
CA PRO A 16 -7.71 12.04 -7.32
C PRO A 16 -8.13 13.46 -7.68
N ARG A 17 -9.25 13.60 -8.40
CA ARG A 17 -9.83 14.91 -8.71
C ARG A 17 -10.46 15.58 -7.48
N VAL A 18 -10.50 14.84 -6.38
CA VAL A 18 -11.06 15.23 -5.10
C VAL A 18 -9.94 15.71 -4.17
N SER A 19 -10.25 16.69 -3.33
CA SER A 19 -9.31 17.24 -2.37
C SER A 19 -8.96 16.21 -1.29
N VAL A 20 -7.87 16.45 -0.56
CA VAL A 20 -7.50 15.61 0.58
C VAL A 20 -8.60 15.65 1.65
N GLU A 21 -9.18 16.82 1.89
CA GLU A 21 -10.29 17.01 2.83
C GLU A 21 -11.53 16.21 2.42
N GLU A 22 -11.86 16.18 1.13
CA GLU A 22 -12.97 15.37 0.60
C GLU A 22 -12.70 13.87 0.77
N LEU A 23 -11.48 13.41 0.55
CA LEU A 23 -11.08 12.01 0.77
C LEU A 23 -11.16 11.62 2.25
N LEU A 24 -10.71 12.48 3.15
CA LEU A 24 -10.76 12.27 4.59
C LEU A 24 -12.22 12.20 5.08
N ALA A 25 -13.06 13.13 4.62
CA ALA A 25 -14.48 13.14 4.95
C ALA A 25 -15.20 11.89 4.42
N ALA A 26 -14.93 11.48 3.18
CA ALA A 26 -15.52 10.28 2.58
C ALA A 26 -15.11 8.99 3.30
N LYS A 27 -13.87 8.93 3.80
CA LYS A 27 -13.36 7.78 4.56
C LYS A 27 -13.69 7.87 6.06
N ASN A 28 -14.25 8.99 6.52
CA ASN A 28 -14.50 9.30 7.93
C ASN A 28 -13.25 9.09 8.81
N VAL A 29 -12.09 9.55 8.32
CA VAL A 29 -10.80 9.42 9.01
C VAL A 29 -10.15 10.80 9.22
N GLN A 30 -9.27 10.88 10.21
CA GLN A 30 -8.46 12.06 10.48
C GLN A 30 -7.00 11.80 10.11
N PRO A 31 -6.25 12.83 9.64
CA PRO A 31 -4.81 12.70 9.42
C PRO A 31 -4.07 12.39 10.72
N ILE A 32 -3.07 11.52 10.62
CA ILE A 32 -2.13 11.20 11.70
C ILE A 32 -1.25 12.43 11.96
N ARG A 33 -1.20 12.93 13.20
CA ARG A 33 -0.40 14.12 13.57
C ARG A 33 0.77 13.80 14.49
N SER A 34 0.81 12.59 15.04
CA SER A 34 1.86 12.15 15.95
C SER A 34 2.17 10.67 15.77
N LEU A 35 3.29 10.21 16.34
CA LEU A 35 3.58 8.77 16.42
C LEU A 35 2.60 8.04 17.34
N ASP A 36 2.06 8.72 18.35
CA ASP A 36 1.04 8.13 19.21
C ASP A 36 -0.27 7.92 18.44
N ASP A 37 -0.62 8.81 17.51
CA ASP A 37 -1.78 8.66 16.61
C ASP A 37 -1.58 7.52 15.60
N LEU A 38 -0.33 7.14 15.32
CA LEU A 38 0.01 6.05 14.41
C LEU A 38 -0.07 4.68 15.08
N LYS A 39 -0.10 4.62 16.42
CA LYS A 39 -0.23 3.35 17.15
C LYS A 39 -1.59 2.74 16.88
N ALA A 40 -1.59 1.57 16.26
CA ALA A 40 -2.76 0.75 16.02
C ALA A 40 -2.42 -0.71 16.34
N ASP A 41 -3.41 -1.43 16.85
CA ASP A 41 -3.34 -2.89 17.06
C ASP A 41 -3.48 -3.58 15.70
N THR A 42 -2.43 -3.42 14.88
CA THR A 42 -2.47 -3.74 13.45
C THR A 42 -2.21 -5.22 13.19
N PHE A 43 -1.45 -5.85 14.09
CA PHE A 43 -1.07 -7.25 14.01
C PHE A 43 -1.49 -7.93 15.30
N GLU A 44 -2.13 -9.09 15.18
CA GLU A 44 -2.62 -9.87 16.31
C GLU A 44 -1.49 -10.66 17.00
N SER A 45 -0.34 -10.83 16.31
CA SER A 45 0.81 -11.57 16.82
C SER A 45 2.13 -11.18 16.15
N ASP A 46 3.25 -11.50 16.80
CA ASP A 46 4.59 -11.35 16.21
C ASP A 46 4.77 -12.23 14.97
N GLU A 47 4.12 -13.40 14.92
CA GLU A 47 4.14 -14.30 13.75
C GLU A 47 3.54 -13.62 12.52
N GLU A 48 2.42 -12.90 12.67
CA GLU A 48 1.80 -12.13 11.58
C GLU A 48 2.73 -11.02 11.06
N VAL A 49 3.50 -10.38 11.95
CA VAL A 49 4.52 -9.39 11.57
C VAL A 49 5.61 -10.04 10.73
N GLU A 50 6.10 -11.21 11.13
CA GLU A 50 7.13 -11.96 10.40
C GLU A 50 6.64 -12.37 9.00
N GLU A 51 5.41 -12.87 8.89
CA GLU A 51 4.78 -13.21 7.62
C GLU A 51 4.66 -12.00 6.69
N PHE A 52 4.21 -10.85 7.21
CA PHE A 52 4.09 -9.61 6.44
C PHE A 52 5.45 -9.14 5.89
N ILE A 53 6.50 -9.23 6.72
CA ILE A 53 7.87 -8.85 6.31
C ILE A 53 8.36 -9.79 5.21
N ALA A 54 8.19 -11.10 5.39
CA ALA A 54 8.60 -12.11 4.40
C ALA A 54 7.89 -11.90 3.06
N PHE A 55 6.58 -11.68 3.08
CA PHE A 55 5.78 -11.37 1.90
C PHE A 55 6.27 -10.10 1.19
N THR A 56 6.45 -9.00 1.93
CA THR A 56 6.90 -7.72 1.38
C THR A 56 8.30 -7.84 0.77
N TYR A 57 9.19 -8.60 1.40
CA TYR A 57 10.53 -8.85 0.88
C TYR A 57 10.46 -9.65 -0.43
N ALA A 58 9.67 -10.73 -0.47
CA ALA A 58 9.49 -11.54 -1.67
C ALA A 58 8.94 -10.72 -2.84
N GLU A 59 7.89 -9.92 -2.62
CA GLU A 59 7.29 -9.09 -3.67
C GLU A 59 8.26 -8.04 -4.22
N ARG A 60 9.09 -7.42 -3.36
CA ARG A 60 10.11 -6.46 -3.82
C ARG A 60 11.21 -7.09 -4.68
N HIS A 61 11.50 -8.38 -4.47
CA HIS A 61 12.56 -9.09 -5.19
C HIS A 61 12.02 -9.91 -6.37
N ARG A 62 10.71 -9.91 -6.58
CA ARG A 62 10.04 -10.69 -7.62
C ARG A 62 10.52 -10.38 -9.04
N ASP A 63 10.83 -9.11 -9.30
CA ASP A 63 11.28 -8.62 -10.61
C ASP A 63 12.81 -8.42 -10.70
N LEU A 64 13.57 -8.86 -9.68
CA LEU A 64 15.03 -8.73 -9.63
C LEU A 64 15.77 -10.00 -10.08
N ALA A 65 15.05 -10.99 -10.62
CA ALA A 65 15.58 -12.28 -11.06
C ALA A 65 15.66 -12.39 -12.59
#